data_AF-A0A921ZD05-F1
#
_entry.id   AF-A0A921ZD05-F1
#
_cell.length_a   1.000
_cell.length_b   1.000
_cell.length_c   1.000
_cell.angle_alpha   90.00
_cell.angle_beta   90.00
_cell.angle_gamma   90.00
#
_symmetry.space_group_name_H-M   'P 1'
#
loop_
_entity.id
_entity.type
_entity.pdbx_description
1 polymer ?
#
loop_
_entity_poly.entity_id
_entity_poly.type
_entity_poly.pdbx_seq_one_letter_code
_entity_poly.pdbx_strand_id
1 'polypeptide(L)'
;LCDLFVKTTKREPNISDASCTPVDTDKTSANLDNMNISVRCDRNLSSEISKIKFDGKSCVRSFIQKIEEFRLAKDISKDKLMTFAYEIFIGDALHWFRAIKGGIESWDHLIIRLREDFDVFDYDYRMITEIRDRTQGESENIVIFLSIMKGMFSRLSVPMNEADQLEILLHNIRPCYANVLANCPNISSIDQLQALCRNYEQVRARSENFKEPVASSSRTLAPEFAYSKGSTKNFTKTFFPNFKSQLQ
;
A
#
# COMPACT_ATOMS: atom_id res chain seq x y z
N LEU A 1 54.60 18.85 30.71
CA LEU A 1 54.37 19.21 32.13
C LEU A 1 53.39 18.18 32.70
N CYS A 2 53.91 17.36 33.63
CA CYS A 2 53.25 16.33 34.44
C CYS A 2 52.96 14.94 33.80
N ASP A 3 54.02 14.16 33.56
CA ASP A 3 54.45 12.99 34.36
C ASP A 3 53.38 12.12 35.05
N LEU A 4 53.25 10.84 34.62
CA LEU A 4 53.81 9.61 35.20
C LEU A 4 52.89 8.92 36.25
N PHE A 5 52.46 7.68 35.97
CA PHE A 5 53.05 6.49 36.64
C PHE A 5 52.56 5.15 36.04
N VAL A 6 53.55 4.31 35.74
CA VAL A 6 53.49 2.90 35.35
C VAL A 6 53.44 2.03 36.62
N LYS A 7 52.76 0.89 36.59
CA LYS A 7 53.26 -0.36 37.23
C LYS A 7 52.54 -1.62 36.73
N THR A 8 53.31 -2.42 36.00
CA THR A 8 53.13 -3.83 35.68
C THR A 8 53.47 -4.71 36.88
N THR A 9 52.80 -5.88 37.02
CA THR A 9 53.43 -7.06 37.64
C THR A 9 52.78 -8.36 37.15
N LYS A 10 53.61 -9.26 36.60
CA LYS A 10 53.33 -10.68 36.29
C LYS A 10 53.47 -11.54 37.55
N ARG A 11 52.71 -12.64 37.64
CA ARG A 11 53.13 -13.89 38.30
C ARG A 11 52.18 -15.05 37.93
N GLU A 12 52.71 -16.05 37.22
CA GLU A 12 52.32 -17.47 37.29
C GLU A 12 53.27 -18.17 38.31
N PRO A 13 53.22 -19.49 38.62
CA PRO A 13 52.33 -20.59 38.15
C PRO A 13 51.81 -21.50 39.29
N ASN A 14 50.93 -22.48 38.98
CA ASN A 14 51.14 -23.86 39.45
C ASN A 14 50.17 -24.89 38.83
N ILE A 15 50.74 -26.06 38.53
CA ILE A 15 50.13 -27.28 38.00
C ILE A 15 49.96 -28.26 39.18
N SER A 16 48.85 -29.00 39.24
CA SER A 16 48.83 -30.34 39.85
C SER A 16 47.66 -31.18 39.33
N ASP A 17 48.01 -32.37 38.85
CA ASP A 17 47.20 -33.50 38.40
C ASP A 17 46.23 -34.07 39.45
N ALA A 18 45.12 -34.70 39.00
CA ALA A 18 44.65 -36.01 39.49
C ALA A 18 43.40 -36.55 38.74
N SER A 19 43.63 -37.59 37.92
CA SER A 19 42.93 -38.90 37.82
C SER A 19 41.39 -39.06 37.89
N CYS A 20 40.90 -39.78 36.86
CA CYS A 20 39.68 -40.58 36.64
C CYS A 20 39.12 -41.38 37.86
N THR A 21 37.82 -41.73 37.98
CA THR A 21 36.94 -42.60 37.15
C THR A 21 35.46 -42.52 37.68
N PRO A 22 34.46 -43.33 37.24
CA PRO A 22 33.55 -43.15 36.08
C PRO A 22 32.04 -43.22 36.49
N VAL A 23 31.15 -43.53 35.52
CA VAL A 23 29.68 -43.84 35.65
C VAL A 23 28.81 -42.58 35.43
N ASP A 24 27.93 -42.43 34.44
CA ASP A 24 26.94 -43.39 33.89
C ASP A 24 26.55 -43.08 32.43
N THR A 25 26.28 -44.15 31.68
CA THR A 25 25.63 -44.17 30.36
C THR A 25 24.19 -43.68 30.44
N ASP A 26 23.83 -42.67 29.64
CA ASP A 26 22.44 -42.53 29.21
C ASP A 26 22.31 -42.19 27.73
N LYS A 27 21.51 -43.02 27.07
CA LYS A 27 21.21 -42.98 25.64
C LYS A 27 20.16 -41.91 25.42
N THR A 28 20.53 -40.80 24.78
CA THR A 28 19.55 -39.88 24.20
C THR A 28 19.86 -39.72 22.72
N SER A 29 19.20 -40.56 21.92
CA SER A 29 19.09 -40.43 20.47
C SER A 29 18.36 -39.13 20.15
N ALA A 30 19.11 -38.07 19.91
CA ALA A 30 18.58 -36.82 19.37
C ALA A 30 18.26 -37.01 17.88
N ASN A 31 16.97 -36.87 17.55
CA ASN A 31 16.48 -36.70 16.19
C ASN A 31 17.24 -35.55 15.52
N LEU A 32 18.05 -35.85 14.50
CA LEU A 32 18.41 -34.87 13.48
C LEU A 32 17.16 -34.63 12.63
N ASP A 33 16.35 -33.67 13.04
CA ASP A 33 15.32 -33.13 12.18
C ASP A 33 15.97 -32.59 10.90
N ASN A 34 15.50 -33.10 9.77
CA ASN A 34 15.87 -32.70 8.42
C ASN A 34 15.90 -31.18 8.28
N MET A 35 17.08 -30.57 8.36
CA MET A 35 17.30 -29.23 7.83
C MET A 35 17.13 -29.30 6.32
N ASN A 36 15.94 -28.94 5.86
CA ASN A 36 15.68 -28.72 4.45
C ASN A 36 16.41 -27.42 4.05
N ILE A 37 17.70 -27.54 3.73
CA ILE A 37 18.53 -26.42 3.26
C ILE A 37 18.00 -26.01 1.90
N SER A 38 17.15 -24.98 1.88
CA SER A 38 16.74 -24.31 0.66
C SER A 38 17.89 -23.44 0.17
N VAL A 39 18.67 -23.95 -0.78
CA VAL A 39 19.71 -23.16 -1.47
C VAL A 39 19.00 -22.22 -2.44
N ARG A 40 18.81 -20.96 -2.05
CA ARG A 40 18.41 -19.90 -2.98
C ARG A 40 19.64 -19.43 -3.75
N CYS A 41 19.61 -19.57 -5.06
CA CYS A 41 20.72 -19.19 -5.93
C CYS A 41 20.83 -17.65 -6.03
N ASP A 42 21.83 -17.05 -5.39
CA ASP A 42 22.12 -15.60 -5.41
C ASP A 42 22.31 -15.02 -6.82
N ARG A 43 22.65 -15.85 -7.82
CA ARG A 43 22.84 -15.41 -9.23
C ARG A 43 21.59 -14.75 -9.83
N ASN A 44 20.40 -15.24 -9.47
CA ASN A 44 19.16 -14.62 -9.96
C ASN A 44 18.99 -13.22 -9.35
N LEU A 45 19.34 -13.08 -8.07
CA LEU A 45 19.18 -11.85 -7.32
C LEU A 45 20.01 -10.69 -7.88
N SER A 46 21.29 -10.91 -8.17
CA SER A 46 22.16 -9.89 -8.79
C SER A 46 21.65 -9.48 -10.18
N SER A 47 21.12 -10.42 -10.97
CA SER A 47 20.53 -10.09 -12.27
C SER A 47 19.27 -9.24 -12.16
N GLU A 48 18.41 -9.50 -11.18
CA GLU A 48 17.17 -8.74 -10.99
C GLU A 48 17.42 -7.37 -10.38
N ILE A 49 18.30 -7.27 -9.37
CA ILE A 49 18.63 -6.00 -8.73
C ILE A 49 19.33 -5.05 -9.70
N SER A 50 20.04 -5.60 -10.69
CA SER A 50 20.68 -4.80 -11.74
C SER A 50 19.69 -3.95 -12.57
N LYS A 51 18.40 -4.29 -12.58
CA LYS A 51 17.36 -3.52 -13.27
C LYS A 51 16.95 -2.25 -12.52
N ILE A 52 17.32 -2.16 -11.24
CA ILE A 52 17.06 -1.00 -10.40
C ILE A 52 18.36 -0.22 -10.31
N LYS A 53 18.44 0.91 -11.00
CA LYS A 53 19.63 1.77 -11.02
C LYS A 53 19.28 3.18 -10.57
N PHE A 54 20.25 3.87 -9.97
CA PHE A 54 20.17 5.28 -9.66
C PHE A 54 21.41 6.01 -10.17
N ASP A 55 21.18 7.05 -10.97
CA ASP A 55 22.22 7.85 -11.62
C ASP A 55 22.49 9.20 -10.92
N GLY A 56 21.66 9.57 -9.94
CA GLY A 56 21.70 10.86 -9.27
C GLY A 56 20.83 11.95 -9.90
N LYS A 57 20.11 11.66 -10.99
CA LYS A 57 19.31 12.67 -11.73
C LYS A 57 17.81 12.44 -11.61
N SER A 58 17.40 11.18 -11.52
CA SER A 58 16.00 10.82 -11.29
C SER A 58 15.55 11.14 -9.86
N CYS A 59 14.23 11.13 -9.60
CA CYS A 59 13.69 11.37 -8.25
C CYS A 59 14.20 10.31 -7.26
N VAL A 60 15.03 10.74 -6.31
CA VAL A 60 15.65 9.88 -5.28
C VAL A 60 14.61 9.13 -4.45
N ARG A 61 13.50 9.77 -4.06
CA ARG A 61 12.44 9.12 -3.27
C ARG A 61 11.76 8.00 -4.03
N SER A 62 11.55 8.16 -5.34
CA SER A 62 11.02 7.11 -6.20
C SER A 62 11.98 5.93 -6.35
N PHE A 63 13.29 6.19 -6.41
CA PHE A 63 14.29 5.13 -6.40
C PHE A 63 14.32 4.38 -5.06
N ILE A 64 14.34 5.10 -3.93
CA ILE A 64 14.29 4.53 -2.58
C ILE A 64 13.06 3.63 -2.40
N GLN A 65 11.89 4.07 -2.86
CA GLN A 65 10.67 3.27 -2.80
C GLN A 65 10.85 1.95 -3.59
N LYS A 66 11.31 2.02 -4.85
CA LYS A 66 11.47 0.84 -5.69
C LYS A 66 12.45 -0.18 -5.10
N ILE A 67 13.56 0.28 -4.51
CA ILE A 67 14.54 -0.63 -3.93
C ILE A 67 14.04 -1.27 -2.62
N GLU A 68 13.27 -0.56 -1.81
CA GLU A 68 12.62 -1.14 -0.62
C GLU A 68 11.52 -2.14 -0.98
N GLU A 69 10.70 -1.83 -1.99
CA GLU A 69 9.70 -2.77 -2.53
C GLU A 69 10.37 -4.05 -3.05
N PHE A 70 11.49 -3.92 -3.77
CA PHE A 70 12.29 -5.06 -4.22
C PHE A 70 12.86 -5.86 -3.05
N ARG A 71 13.42 -5.18 -2.05
CA ARG A 71 13.97 -5.79 -0.84
C ARG A 71 12.91 -6.63 -0.12
N LEU A 72 11.71 -6.07 0.07
CA LEU A 72 10.59 -6.75 0.71
C LEU A 72 10.09 -7.93 -0.14
N ALA A 73 9.93 -7.75 -1.45
CA ALA A 73 9.44 -8.80 -2.34
C ALA A 73 10.38 -10.01 -2.44
N LYS A 74 11.68 -9.78 -2.23
CA LYS A 74 12.72 -10.82 -2.31
C LYS A 74 13.23 -11.28 -0.94
N ASP A 75 12.67 -10.73 0.15
CA ASP A 75 13.05 -11.02 1.53
C ASP A 75 14.57 -10.84 1.78
N ILE A 76 15.10 -9.70 1.34
CA ILE A 76 16.52 -9.36 1.45
C ILE A 76 16.75 -8.55 2.74
N SER A 77 17.76 -8.92 3.52
CA SER A 77 18.18 -8.12 4.67
C SER A 77 18.83 -6.80 4.19
N LYS A 78 18.73 -5.75 5.00
CA LYS A 78 19.38 -4.46 4.71
C LYS A 78 20.91 -4.61 4.53
N ASP A 79 21.54 -5.49 5.31
CA ASP A 79 22.98 -5.75 5.20
C ASP A 79 23.34 -6.43 3.88
N LYS A 80 22.54 -7.40 3.43
CA LYS A 80 22.73 -8.03 2.12
C LYS A 80 22.48 -7.02 1.00
N LEU A 81 21.47 -6.16 1.13
CA LEU A 81 21.18 -5.11 0.16
C LEU A 81 22.36 -4.12 0.01
N MET A 82 23.01 -3.78 1.12
CA MET A 82 24.21 -2.94 1.14
C MET A 82 25.35 -3.50 0.28
N THR A 83 25.48 -4.84 0.17
CA THR A 83 26.51 -5.47 -0.68
C THR A 83 26.31 -5.19 -2.17
N PHE A 84 25.09 -4.87 -2.60
CA PHE A 84 24.75 -4.52 -3.99
C PHE A 84 24.85 -3.02 -4.28
N ALA A 85 25.22 -2.17 -3.33
CA ALA A 85 25.21 -0.72 -3.52
C ALA A 85 26.08 -0.25 -4.70
N TYR A 86 27.25 -0.87 -4.93
CA TYR A 86 28.10 -0.59 -6.08
C TYR A 86 27.50 -1.03 -7.43
N GLU A 87 26.57 -1.97 -7.42
CA GLU A 87 25.82 -2.37 -8.61
C GLU A 87 24.66 -1.41 -8.85
N ILE A 88 23.94 -1.00 -7.81
CA ILE A 88 22.71 -0.20 -7.92
C ILE A 88 23.02 1.26 -8.32
N PHE A 89 24.11 1.83 -7.80
CA PHE A 89 24.51 3.19 -8.17
C PHE A 89 25.30 3.20 -9.48
N ILE A 90 24.97 4.14 -10.35
CA ILE A 90 25.66 4.40 -11.62
C ILE A 90 25.94 5.90 -11.75
N GLY A 91 26.78 6.28 -12.71
CA GLY A 91 27.05 7.70 -13.00
C GLY A 91 27.49 8.50 -11.77
N ASP A 92 26.90 9.69 -11.60
CA ASP A 92 27.26 10.64 -10.53
C ASP A 92 26.98 10.06 -9.14
N ALA A 93 25.88 9.31 -8.99
CA ALA A 93 25.56 8.63 -7.73
C ALA A 93 26.60 7.59 -7.32
N LEU A 94 27.25 6.90 -8.27
CA LEU A 94 28.32 5.96 -7.95
C LEU A 94 29.58 6.67 -7.46
N HIS A 95 29.93 7.81 -8.07
CA HIS A 95 31.05 8.63 -7.62
C HIS A 95 30.81 9.17 -6.21
N TRP A 96 29.61 9.69 -5.95
CA TRP A 96 29.16 10.10 -4.63
C TRP A 96 29.26 8.97 -3.59
N PHE A 97 28.72 7.79 -3.90
CA PHE A 97 28.72 6.66 -2.97
C PHE A 97 30.14 6.23 -2.58
N ARG A 98 31.05 6.17 -3.57
CA ARG A 98 32.47 5.86 -3.33
C ARG A 98 33.13 6.84 -2.37
N ALA A 99 32.76 8.13 -2.42
CA ALA A 99 33.32 9.16 -1.56
C ALA A 99 32.86 9.02 -0.10
N ILE A 100 31.59 8.67 0.12
CA ILE A 100 31.01 8.63 1.48
C ILE A 100 31.04 7.24 2.13
N LYS A 101 31.27 6.16 1.37
CA LYS A 101 31.14 4.76 1.84
C LYS A 101 31.87 4.48 3.15
N GLY A 102 33.02 5.11 3.38
CA GLY A 102 33.82 4.93 4.60
C GLY A 102 33.08 5.34 5.89
N GLY A 103 32.15 6.30 5.80
CA GLY A 103 31.32 6.76 6.92
C GLY A 103 29.92 6.13 6.98
N ILE A 104 29.56 5.25 6.04
CA ILE A 104 28.23 4.61 6.00
C ILE A 104 28.26 3.28 6.75
N GLU A 105 27.57 3.26 7.89
CA GLU A 105 27.50 2.14 8.84
C GLU A 105 26.34 1.18 8.55
N SER A 106 25.24 1.67 7.97
CA SER A 106 24.03 0.88 7.73
C SER A 106 23.32 1.33 6.46
N TRP A 107 22.41 0.49 5.97
CA TRP A 107 21.53 0.85 4.85
C TRP A 107 20.67 2.08 5.18
N ASP A 108 20.15 2.17 6.40
CA ASP A 108 19.32 3.31 6.82
C ASP A 108 20.12 4.62 6.80
N HIS A 109 21.38 4.58 7.26
CA HIS A 109 22.29 5.72 7.16
C HIS A 109 22.56 6.09 5.68
N LEU A 110 22.74 5.11 4.79
CA LEU A 110 22.88 5.37 3.36
C LEU A 110 21.65 6.09 2.78
N ILE A 111 20.43 5.65 3.12
CA ILE A 111 19.19 6.25 2.63
C ILE A 111 19.03 7.69 3.11
N ILE A 112 19.42 8.00 4.36
CA ILE A 112 19.43 9.36 4.89
C ILE A 112 20.37 10.25 4.06
N ARG A 113 21.64 9.83 3.89
CA ARG A 113 22.62 10.60 3.11
C ARG A 113 22.20 10.76 1.64
N LEU A 114 21.57 9.73 1.07
CA LEU A 114 21.06 9.77 -0.29
C LEU A 114 19.97 10.85 -0.46
N ARG A 115 19.07 11.01 0.52
CA ARG A 115 18.09 12.09 0.51
C ARG A 115 18.74 13.45 0.68
N GLU A 116 19.66 13.59 1.63
CA GLU A 116 20.34 14.88 1.86
C GLU A 116 21.05 15.41 0.62
N ASP A 117 21.71 14.51 -0.13
CA ASP A 117 22.58 14.93 -1.23
C ASP A 117 21.87 14.91 -2.62
N PHE A 118 20.73 14.22 -2.79
CA PHE A 118 20.01 14.13 -4.08
C PHE A 118 18.53 14.55 -4.04
N ASP A 119 17.95 14.86 -2.89
CA ASP A 119 16.59 15.38 -2.84
C ASP A 119 16.56 16.85 -3.26
N VAL A 120 15.38 17.30 -3.69
CA VAL A 120 15.20 18.73 -4.02
C VAL A 120 15.01 19.49 -2.70
N PHE A 121 15.70 20.62 -2.54
CA PHE A 121 15.69 21.42 -1.31
C PHE A 121 14.28 21.76 -0.81
N ASP A 122 13.34 22.03 -1.72
CA ASP A 122 11.95 22.39 -1.43
C ASP A 122 10.95 21.25 -1.73
N TYR A 123 11.41 19.99 -1.70
CA TYR A 123 10.59 18.83 -2.07
C TYR A 123 9.23 18.80 -1.37
N ASP A 124 9.19 18.87 -0.03
CA ASP A 124 7.93 18.80 0.72
C ASP A 124 6.99 19.96 0.39
N TYR A 125 7.54 21.17 0.17
CA TYR A 125 6.75 22.35 -0.23
C TYR A 125 6.09 22.13 -1.60
N ARG A 126 6.86 21.66 -2.58
CA ARG A 126 6.36 21.33 -3.92
C ARG A 126 5.36 20.18 -3.88
N MET A 127 5.65 19.14 -3.11
CA MET A 127 4.80 17.96 -2.98
C MET A 127 3.44 18.28 -2.34
N ILE A 128 3.40 19.12 -1.31
CA ILE A 128 2.14 19.60 -0.71
C ILE A 128 1.31 20.38 -1.73
N THR A 129 1.96 21.18 -2.58
CA THR A 129 1.29 21.91 -3.66
C THR A 129 0.68 20.92 -4.67
N GLU A 130 1.46 19.94 -5.15
CA GLU A 130 0.96 18.90 -6.04
C GLU A 130 -0.18 18.09 -5.43
N ILE A 131 -0.11 17.75 -4.14
CA ILE A 131 -1.17 17.08 -3.38
C ILE A 131 -2.47 17.89 -3.41
N ARG A 132 -2.38 19.20 -3.15
CA ARG A 132 -3.56 20.08 -3.13
C ARG A 132 -4.16 20.27 -4.52
N ASP A 133 -3.33 20.34 -5.55
CA ASP A 133 -3.78 20.55 -6.94
C ASP A 133 -4.29 19.26 -7.61
N ARG A 134 -3.98 18.08 -7.06
CA ARG A 134 -4.36 16.80 -7.64
C ARG A 134 -5.84 16.48 -7.44
N THR A 135 -6.64 16.80 -8.45
CA THR A 135 -8.07 16.42 -8.55
C THR A 135 -8.26 15.07 -9.25
N GLN A 136 -9.33 14.34 -8.92
CA GLN A 136 -9.65 13.04 -9.51
C GLN A 136 -9.98 13.13 -11.01
N GLY A 137 -9.34 12.27 -11.82
CA GLY A 137 -9.54 12.22 -13.27
C GLY A 137 -10.89 11.62 -13.69
N GLU A 138 -11.35 11.91 -14.92
CA GLU A 138 -12.66 11.44 -15.43
C GLU A 138 -12.77 9.91 -15.50
N SER A 139 -11.72 9.23 -15.95
CA SER A 139 -11.65 7.77 -16.05
C SER A 139 -11.07 7.11 -14.80
N GLU A 140 -10.76 7.89 -13.76
CA GLU A 140 -10.12 7.40 -12.56
C GLU A 140 -11.17 6.94 -11.55
N ASN A 141 -11.18 5.63 -11.25
CA ASN A 141 -12.01 5.08 -10.19
C ASN A 141 -11.54 5.62 -8.82
N ILE A 142 -12.48 5.82 -7.89
CA ILE A 142 -12.17 6.35 -6.55
C ILE A 142 -11.07 5.57 -5.82
N VAL A 143 -11.06 4.23 -5.91
CA VAL A 143 -10.08 3.41 -5.19
C VAL A 143 -8.66 3.69 -5.69
N ILE A 144 -8.50 3.87 -7.00
CA ILE A 144 -7.21 4.17 -7.62
C ILE A 144 -6.78 5.60 -7.25
N PHE A 145 -7.68 6.57 -7.35
CA PHE A 145 -7.41 7.95 -6.95
C PHE A 145 -6.92 8.04 -5.50
N LEU A 146 -7.67 7.47 -4.55
CA LEU A 146 -7.32 7.49 -3.13
C LEU A 146 -6.00 6.76 -2.86
N SER A 147 -5.70 5.69 -3.59
CA SER A 147 -4.42 4.97 -3.46
C SER A 147 -3.24 5.83 -3.93
N ILE A 148 -3.39 6.57 -5.03
CA ILE A 148 -2.37 7.51 -5.52
C ILE A 148 -2.16 8.63 -4.50
N MET A 149 -3.24 9.23 -3.98
CA MET A 149 -3.17 10.27 -2.96
C MET A 149 -2.49 9.78 -1.68
N LYS A 150 -2.82 8.58 -1.18
CA LYS A 150 -2.11 7.92 -0.06
C LYS A 150 -0.62 7.77 -0.35
N GLY A 151 -0.25 7.42 -1.59
CA GLY A 151 1.14 7.36 -2.05
C GLY A 151 1.83 8.73 -2.09
N MET A 152 1.09 9.81 -2.35
CA MET A 152 1.65 11.17 -2.28
C MET A 152 1.86 11.62 -0.83
N PHE A 153 0.88 11.39 0.06
CA PHE A 153 0.99 11.73 1.49
C PHE A 153 2.17 11.02 2.16
N SER A 154 2.39 9.73 1.84
CA SER A 154 3.49 8.94 2.44
C SER A 154 4.89 9.38 2.02
N ARG A 155 4.99 10.22 0.98
CA ARG A 155 6.27 10.77 0.50
C ARG A 155 6.67 12.06 1.19
N LEU A 156 5.83 12.64 2.04
CA LEU A 156 6.20 13.79 2.85
C LEU A 156 7.19 13.37 3.94
N SER A 157 8.14 14.25 4.28
CA SER A 157 9.10 13.97 5.36
C SER A 157 8.41 14.02 6.72
N VAL A 158 7.41 14.89 6.87
CA VAL A 158 6.49 14.92 8.01
C VAL A 158 5.14 14.36 7.58
N PRO A 159 4.64 13.29 8.23
CA PRO A 159 3.33 12.75 7.92
C PRO A 159 2.21 13.79 8.14
N MET A 160 1.33 13.94 7.15
CA MET A 160 0.11 14.71 7.29
C MET A 160 -0.90 13.93 8.14
N ASN A 161 -1.61 14.60 9.05
CA ASN A 161 -2.65 13.93 9.84
C ASN A 161 -3.84 13.51 8.96
N GLU A 162 -4.61 12.51 9.40
CA GLU A 162 -5.70 11.95 8.58
C GLU A 162 -6.84 12.95 8.33
N ALA A 163 -7.11 13.88 9.26
CA ALA A 163 -8.17 14.87 9.10
C ALA A 163 -7.86 15.84 7.94
N ASP A 164 -6.63 16.35 7.89
CA ASP A 164 -6.17 17.23 6.80
C ASP A 164 -6.12 16.47 5.47
N GLN A 165 -5.68 15.20 5.48
CA GLN A 165 -5.73 14.35 4.29
C GLN A 165 -7.17 14.20 3.79
N LEU A 166 -8.11 13.91 4.69
CA LEU A 166 -9.52 13.74 4.35
C LEU A 166 -10.14 15.03 3.80
N GLU A 167 -9.82 16.19 4.39
CA GLU A 167 -10.27 17.49 3.89
C GLU A 167 -9.82 17.73 2.44
N ILE A 168 -8.53 17.51 2.15
CA ILE A 168 -7.98 17.63 0.79
C ILE A 168 -8.69 16.66 -0.16
N LEU A 169 -8.88 15.39 0.26
CA LEU A 169 -9.54 14.38 -0.55
C LEU A 169 -10.99 14.75 -0.87
N LEU A 170 -11.75 15.23 0.11
CA LEU A 170 -13.14 15.67 -0.09
C LEU A 170 -13.24 16.84 -1.07
N HIS A 171 -12.24 17.74 -1.09
CA HIS A 171 -12.17 18.82 -2.06
C HIS A 171 -11.81 18.34 -3.47
N ASN A 172 -10.97 17.31 -3.57
CA ASN A 172 -10.32 16.90 -4.82
C ASN A 172 -11.02 15.75 -5.57
N ILE A 173 -11.95 15.03 -4.93
CA ILE A 173 -12.79 14.03 -5.60
C ILE A 173 -13.80 14.68 -6.57
N ARG A 174 -14.28 13.91 -7.54
CA ARG A 174 -15.21 14.44 -8.54
C ARG A 174 -16.55 14.88 -7.93
N PRO A 175 -17.18 15.96 -8.41
CA PRO A 175 -18.48 16.42 -7.91
C PRO A 175 -19.63 15.41 -8.04
N CYS A 176 -19.51 14.37 -8.87
CA CYS A 176 -20.55 13.36 -9.03
C CYS A 176 -20.92 12.61 -7.74
N TYR A 177 -20.01 12.56 -6.76
CA TYR A 177 -20.30 11.95 -5.46
C TYR A 177 -21.12 12.85 -4.53
N ALA A 178 -21.35 14.13 -4.87
CA ALA A 178 -21.99 15.12 -3.99
C ALA A 178 -23.32 14.63 -3.38
N ASN A 179 -24.17 13.96 -4.15
CA ASN A 179 -25.44 13.44 -3.65
C ASN A 179 -25.24 12.37 -2.55
N VAL A 180 -24.24 11.51 -2.67
CA VAL A 180 -23.97 10.47 -1.65
C VAL A 180 -23.32 11.08 -0.42
N LEU A 181 -22.42 12.04 -0.62
CA LEU A 181 -21.72 12.72 0.47
C LEU A 181 -22.65 13.63 1.28
N ALA A 182 -23.56 14.35 0.63
CA ALA A 182 -24.55 15.20 1.31
C ALA A 182 -25.49 14.40 2.23
N ASN A 183 -25.72 13.12 1.93
CA ASN A 183 -26.51 12.21 2.76
C ASN A 183 -25.71 11.59 3.91
N CYS A 184 -24.42 11.90 4.05
CA CYS A 184 -23.55 11.43 5.11
C CYS A 184 -22.81 12.61 5.76
N PRO A 185 -23.42 13.28 6.76
CA PRO A 185 -22.91 14.56 7.27
C PRO A 185 -21.60 14.45 8.06
N ASN A 186 -21.24 13.27 8.54
CA ASN A 186 -20.07 13.05 9.41
C ASN A 186 -19.15 11.97 8.81
N ILE A 187 -18.41 12.34 7.76
CA ILE A 187 -17.33 11.50 7.23
C ILE A 187 -16.08 11.80 8.05
N SER A 188 -15.60 10.83 8.83
CA SER A 188 -14.47 11.03 9.75
C SER A 188 -13.22 10.25 9.39
N SER A 189 -13.27 9.41 8.36
CA SER A 189 -12.11 8.63 7.90
C SER A 189 -12.06 8.49 6.39
N ILE A 190 -10.85 8.27 5.88
CA ILE A 190 -10.62 8.02 4.44
C ILE A 190 -11.28 6.70 4.01
N ASP A 191 -11.35 5.72 4.90
CA ASP A 191 -11.98 4.42 4.62
C ASP A 191 -13.50 4.54 4.48
N GLN A 192 -14.15 5.39 5.29
CA GLN A 192 -15.58 5.69 5.15
C GLN A 192 -15.86 6.39 3.82
N LEU A 193 -15.04 7.38 3.44
CA LEU A 193 -15.13 8.04 2.14
C LEU A 193 -15.02 7.04 0.99
N GLN A 194 -13.99 6.17 1.04
CA GLN A 194 -13.78 5.14 0.04
C GLN A 194 -14.98 4.20 -0.09
N ALA A 195 -15.56 3.75 1.03
CA ALA A 195 -16.72 2.87 1.02
C ALA A 195 -17.95 3.51 0.36
N LEU A 196 -18.25 4.77 0.70
CA LEU A 196 -19.38 5.52 0.14
C LEU A 196 -19.24 5.71 -1.38
N CYS A 197 -18.09 6.24 -1.82
CA CYS A 197 -17.84 6.49 -3.23
C CYS A 197 -17.77 5.20 -4.06
N ARG A 198 -17.19 4.12 -3.51
CA ARG A 198 -17.17 2.80 -4.17
C ARG A 198 -18.60 2.25 -4.33
N ASN A 199 -19.46 2.42 -3.33
CA ASN A 199 -20.86 2.01 -3.43
C ASN A 199 -21.59 2.81 -4.52
N TYR A 200 -21.38 4.13 -4.57
CA TYR A 200 -21.92 4.99 -5.63
C TYR A 200 -21.55 4.48 -7.03
N GLU A 201 -20.28 4.17 -7.27
CA GLU A 201 -19.83 3.67 -8.57
C GLU A 201 -20.47 2.32 -8.94
N GLN A 202 -20.65 1.42 -7.96
CA GLN A 202 -21.35 0.16 -8.18
C GLN A 202 -22.82 0.38 -8.55
N VAL A 203 -23.51 1.29 -7.86
CA VAL A 203 -24.91 1.64 -8.16
C VAL A 203 -25.02 2.29 -9.53
N ARG A 204 -24.09 3.19 -9.87
CA ARG A 204 -24.02 3.82 -11.18
C ARG A 204 -23.84 2.79 -12.30
N ALA A 205 -22.88 1.87 -12.15
CA ALA A 205 -22.65 0.81 -13.13
C ALA A 205 -23.88 -0.11 -13.30
N ARG A 206 -24.60 -0.43 -12.21
CA ARG A 206 -25.85 -1.19 -12.29
C ARG A 206 -26.95 -0.41 -13.02
N SER A 207 -27.03 0.89 -12.79
CA SER A 207 -28.01 1.77 -13.42
C SER A 207 -27.76 1.93 -14.91
N GLU A 208 -26.50 2.08 -15.33
CA GLU A 208 -26.10 2.15 -16.74
C GLU A 208 -26.41 0.85 -17.51
N ASN A 209 -26.39 -0.29 -16.83
CA ASN A 209 -26.73 -1.60 -17.40
C ASN A 209 -28.20 -1.99 -17.24
N PHE A 210 -29.01 -1.17 -16.56
CA PHE A 210 -30.42 -1.46 -16.34
C PHE A 210 -31.18 -1.40 -17.67
N LYS A 211 -31.99 -2.42 -17.92
CA LYS A 211 -32.90 -2.47 -19.06
C LYS A 211 -34.31 -2.63 -18.52
N GLU A 212 -35.23 -1.77 -18.96
CA GLU A 212 -36.65 -1.96 -18.70
C GLU A 212 -37.08 -3.35 -19.19
N PRO A 213 -38.03 -4.00 -18.50
CA PRO A 213 -38.64 -5.21 -19.02
C PRO A 213 -39.18 -4.98 -20.44
N VAL A 214 -38.96 -5.94 -21.34
CA VAL A 214 -39.56 -5.90 -22.68
C VAL A 214 -41.08 -5.88 -22.56
N ALA A 215 -41.73 -5.02 -23.36
CA ALA A 215 -43.18 -4.99 -23.45
C ALA A 215 -43.73 -6.37 -23.88
N SER A 216 -44.92 -6.71 -23.40
CA SER A 216 -45.61 -7.94 -23.82
C SER A 216 -45.76 -7.97 -25.35
N SER A 217 -45.46 -9.13 -25.94
CA SER A 217 -45.59 -9.39 -27.37
C SER A 217 -46.51 -10.59 -27.59
N SER A 218 -46.94 -10.82 -28.83
CA SER A 218 -47.73 -12.01 -29.19
C SER A 218 -46.99 -13.35 -28.91
N ARG A 219 -45.67 -13.32 -28.68
CA ARG A 219 -44.85 -14.50 -28.33
C ARG A 219 -44.55 -14.61 -26.83
N THR A 220 -45.05 -13.68 -26.01
CA THR A 220 -44.89 -13.75 -24.56
C THR A 220 -45.72 -14.91 -24.03
N LEU A 221 -45.06 -15.89 -23.41
CA LEU A 221 -45.69 -17.15 -22.97
C LEU A 221 -46.77 -16.94 -21.90
N ALA A 222 -46.59 -15.94 -21.04
CA ALA A 222 -47.53 -15.60 -19.97
C ALA A 222 -47.76 -14.07 -19.92
N PRO A 223 -48.60 -13.52 -20.81
CA PRO A 223 -48.83 -12.07 -20.93
C PRO A 223 -49.38 -11.42 -19.66
N GLU A 224 -50.03 -12.17 -18.78
CA GLU A 224 -50.58 -11.72 -17.49
C GLU A 224 -49.52 -11.32 -16.47
N PHE A 225 -48.30 -11.86 -16.58
CA PHE A 225 -47.16 -11.50 -15.72
C PHE A 225 -46.20 -10.50 -16.38
N ALA A 226 -46.46 -10.11 -17.63
CA ALA A 226 -45.60 -9.21 -18.38
C ALA A 226 -45.78 -7.76 -17.94
N TYR A 227 -44.71 -6.96 -18.06
CA TYR A 227 -44.78 -5.52 -17.83
C TYR A 227 -45.76 -4.86 -18.80
N SER A 228 -46.79 -4.23 -18.26
CA SER A 228 -47.78 -3.45 -19.01
C SER A 228 -47.50 -1.96 -18.79
N LYS A 229 -47.05 -1.25 -19.83
CA LYS A 229 -47.04 0.23 -19.81
C LYS A 229 -48.49 0.67 -19.68
N GLY A 230 -48.90 1.12 -18.50
CA GLY A 230 -50.29 1.32 -18.12
C GLY A 230 -51.10 1.99 -19.24
N SER A 231 -52.05 1.25 -19.82
CA SER A 231 -53.00 1.85 -20.74
C SER A 231 -53.93 2.75 -19.92
N THR A 232 -53.99 4.04 -20.24
CA THR A 232 -55.09 4.93 -19.84
C THR A 232 -56.40 4.35 -20.39
N LYS A 233 -57.02 3.43 -19.64
CA LYS A 233 -58.36 2.92 -19.95
C LYS A 233 -59.34 3.94 -19.40
N ASN A 234 -59.96 4.69 -20.33
CA ASN A 234 -61.19 5.41 -20.09
C ASN A 234 -62.17 4.47 -19.38
N PHE A 235 -62.52 4.83 -18.15
CA PHE A 235 -63.45 4.07 -17.31
C PHE A 235 -64.86 4.22 -17.93
N THR A 236 -65.20 3.35 -18.87
CA THR A 236 -66.59 3.24 -19.34
C THR A 236 -67.41 2.65 -18.20
N LYS A 237 -68.20 3.52 -17.55
CA LYS A 237 -69.26 3.14 -16.60
C LYS A 237 -70.18 2.12 -17.26
N THR A 238 -70.12 0.87 -16.80
CA THR A 238 -71.19 -0.11 -17.04
C THR A 238 -71.63 -0.67 -15.69
N PHE A 239 -72.66 -0.01 -15.15
CA PHE A 239 -73.91 -0.62 -14.69
C PHE A 239 -73.79 -1.82 -13.71
N PHE A 240 -73.89 -1.53 -12.41
CA PHE A 240 -74.33 -2.52 -11.41
C PHE A 240 -75.86 -2.47 -11.31
N PRO A 241 -76.60 -3.58 -11.52
CA PRO A 241 -78.02 -3.62 -11.20
C PRO A 241 -78.22 -3.81 -9.68
N ASN A 242 -79.23 -3.11 -9.18
CA ASN A 242 -79.76 -3.07 -7.81
C ASN A 242 -79.75 -4.40 -7.04
N PHE A 243 -79.22 -4.38 -5.81
CA PHE A 243 -79.72 -5.21 -4.72
C PHE A 243 -80.58 -4.35 -3.80
N LYS A 244 -81.90 -4.48 -3.95
CA LYS A 244 -82.90 -3.97 -3.01
C LYS A 244 -83.18 -5.04 -1.94
N SER A 245 -83.07 -4.61 -0.69
CA SER A 245 -83.91 -4.93 0.47
C SER A 245 -84.23 -6.39 0.83
N GLN A 246 -83.82 -6.81 2.03
CA GLN A 246 -84.71 -7.46 3.00
C GLN A 246 -84.10 -7.38 4.43
N LEU A 247 -84.65 -6.48 5.23
CA LEU A 247 -84.62 -6.51 6.70
C LEU A 247 -86.05 -6.17 7.15
N GLN A 248 -86.78 -7.20 7.56
CA GLN A 248 -87.85 -7.17 8.56
C GLN A 248 -87.68 -8.41 9.42
#